data_AF-A0A140E713-F1
#
_entry.id   AF-A0A140E713-F1
#
_cell.length_a   1.000
_cell.length_b   1.000
_cell.length_c   1.000
_cell.angle_alpha   90.00
_cell.angle_beta   90.00
_cell.angle_gamma   90.00
#
_symmetry.space_group_name_H-M   'P 1'
#
loop_
_entity.id
_entity.type
_entity.pdbx_description
1 polymer ?
#
loop_
_entity_poly.entity_id
_entity_poly.type
_entity_poly.pdbx_seq_one_letter_code
_entity_poly.pdbx_strand_id
1 'polypeptide(L)'
;MKCLTWCLLAVSLSGCATLSQQDCLRGDWFGVGVQDGRSGATADLLHDHQKACSEYGIAVNNSQYFAGREQGINEYCRIENAFNEGLAGHDYRHVCPPAIDGVFSRYHAAAYAVHQGRAELDRIDSDLFSKEGNLGDKKLSDKDRARIREDIRHLERSRDRVRDDLYFHERRLNEFRYESQSYR
;
A
#
# COMPACT_ATOMS: atom_id res chain seq x y z
N MET A 1 -41.53 2.98 38.20
CA MET A 1 -41.17 2.06 37.10
C MET A 1 -40.33 2.82 36.09
N LYS A 2 -39.04 2.44 35.99
CA LYS A 2 -38.09 2.63 34.88
C LYS A 2 -37.82 4.08 34.42
N CYS A 3 -36.94 4.78 35.16
CA CYS A 3 -36.09 5.83 34.57
C CYS A 3 -35.22 5.16 33.50
N LEU A 4 -35.51 5.47 32.24
CA LEU A 4 -34.79 4.96 31.09
C LEU A 4 -33.38 5.57 31.10
N THR A 5 -32.41 4.70 31.34
CA THR A 5 -30.97 4.96 31.32
C THR A 5 -30.57 5.56 29.98
N TRP A 6 -30.08 6.80 30.03
CA TRP A 6 -29.48 7.52 28.92
C TRP A 6 -28.16 6.82 28.57
N CYS A 7 -28.17 6.00 27.52
CA CYS A 7 -26.93 5.50 26.93
C CYS A 7 -26.24 6.66 26.23
N LEU A 8 -25.29 7.29 26.92
CA LEU A 8 -24.25 8.10 26.28
C LEU A 8 -23.49 7.19 25.32
N LEU A 9 -23.81 7.29 24.03
CA LEU A 9 -22.97 6.79 22.96
C LEU A 9 -21.71 7.66 22.95
N ALA A 10 -20.64 7.19 23.60
CA ALA A 10 -19.31 7.73 23.43
C ALA A 10 -18.86 7.41 21.99
N VAL A 11 -19.04 8.36 21.08
CA VAL A 11 -18.40 8.32 19.77
C VAL A 11 -16.93 8.62 19.99
N SER A 12 -16.13 7.58 20.22
CA SER A 12 -14.68 7.70 20.13
C SER A 12 -14.33 7.99 18.67
N LEU A 13 -14.05 9.25 18.36
CA LEU A 13 -13.26 9.60 17.20
C LEU A 13 -11.86 9.02 17.44
N SER A 14 -11.68 7.75 17.08
CA SER A 14 -10.36 7.21 16.82
C SER A 14 -9.83 7.92 15.58
N GLY A 15 -9.26 9.11 15.78
CA GLY A 15 -8.25 9.60 14.84
C GLY A 15 -7.20 8.49 14.70
N CYS A 16 -6.64 8.32 13.51
CA CYS A 16 -5.54 7.40 13.31
C CYS A 16 -4.32 7.88 14.12
N ALA A 17 -4.34 7.63 15.42
CA ALA A 17 -3.21 7.85 16.29
C ALA A 17 -2.12 6.86 15.86
N THR A 18 -0.97 7.40 15.50
CA THR A 18 0.16 6.60 15.02
C THR A 18 0.85 5.83 16.15
N LEU A 19 0.63 6.21 17.42
CA LEU A 19 1.12 5.54 18.61
C LEU A 19 0.07 5.52 19.71
N SER A 20 0.09 4.47 20.55
CA SER A 20 -0.75 4.37 21.74
C SER A 20 -0.15 5.15 22.93
N GLN A 21 -0.96 5.46 23.95
CA GLN A 21 -0.45 6.00 25.22
C GLN A 21 0.67 5.14 25.81
N GLN A 22 0.55 3.81 25.70
CA GLN A 22 1.55 2.88 26.22
C GLN A 22 2.88 2.98 25.46
N ASP A 23 2.84 3.20 24.15
CA ASP A 23 4.06 3.39 23.35
C ASP A 23 4.73 4.73 23.70
N CYS A 24 3.93 5.80 23.86
CA CYS A 24 4.43 7.10 24.33
C CYS A 24 5.09 6.99 25.72
N LEU A 25 4.45 6.27 26.65
CA LEU A 25 4.98 6.07 28.01
C LEU A 25 6.25 5.19 28.03
N ARG A 26 6.36 4.23 27.10
CA ARG A 26 7.57 3.41 26.98
C ARG A 26 8.77 4.25 26.57
N GLY A 27 8.56 5.26 25.72
CA GLY A 27 9.59 6.23 25.34
C GLY A 27 10.77 5.65 24.54
N ASP A 28 10.59 4.49 23.91
CA ASP A 28 11.60 3.89 23.02
C ASP A 28 11.58 4.55 21.65
N TRP A 29 11.95 5.83 21.59
CA TRP A 29 11.90 6.63 20.38
C TRP A 29 12.84 6.11 19.30
N PHE A 30 13.98 5.55 19.69
CA PHE A 30 14.91 4.90 18.76
C PHE A 30 14.26 3.68 18.09
N GLY A 31 13.66 2.77 18.87
CA GLY A 31 12.98 1.60 18.33
C GLY A 31 11.81 1.95 17.40
N VAL A 32 11.01 2.95 17.77
CA VAL A 32 9.95 3.50 16.90
C VAL A 32 10.54 4.01 15.58
N GLY A 33 11.61 4.81 15.66
CA GLY A 33 12.31 5.30 14.48
C GLY A 33 12.81 4.17 13.58
N VAL A 34 13.45 3.13 14.15
CA VAL A 34 13.92 1.97 13.37
C VAL A 34 12.78 1.30 12.61
N GLN A 35 11.63 1.09 13.27
CA GLN A 35 10.47 0.46 12.65
C GLN A 35 9.90 1.31 11.50
N ASP A 36 9.78 2.61 11.72
CA ASP A 36 9.33 3.55 10.71
C ASP A 36 10.29 3.60 9.51
N GLY A 37 11.59 3.66 9.76
CA GLY A 37 12.61 3.62 8.72
C GLY A 37 12.55 2.33 7.90
N ARG A 38 12.36 1.18 8.56
CA ARG A 38 12.18 -0.12 7.89
C ARG A 38 10.94 -0.19 7.03
N SER A 39 9.91 0.61 7.33
CA SER A 39 8.69 0.73 6.52
C SER A 39 8.82 1.76 5.40
N GLY A 40 9.96 2.43 5.26
CA GLY A 40 10.17 3.51 4.30
C GLY A 40 9.42 4.81 4.66
N ALA A 41 9.05 5.02 5.92
CA ALA A 41 8.36 6.22 6.38
C ALA A 41 9.14 7.51 6.07
N THR A 42 8.44 8.56 5.66
CA THR A 42 9.03 9.89 5.52
C THR A 42 9.34 10.48 6.90
N ALA A 43 10.15 11.54 6.95
CA ALA A 43 10.46 12.22 8.20
C ALA A 43 9.22 12.85 8.87
N ASP A 44 8.18 13.16 8.07
CA ASP A 44 6.96 13.83 8.53
C ASP A 44 6.14 12.96 9.49
N LEU A 45 6.31 11.64 9.48
CA LEU A 45 5.58 10.73 10.38
C LEU A 45 5.87 11.04 11.87
N LEU A 46 7.04 11.63 12.17
CA LEU A 46 7.36 12.12 13.50
C LEU A 46 6.34 13.17 14.00
N HIS A 47 5.82 14.02 13.12
CA HIS A 47 4.84 15.03 13.51
C HIS A 47 3.53 14.38 13.97
N ASP A 48 3.12 13.29 13.35
CA ASP A 48 1.96 12.53 13.77
C ASP A 48 2.19 11.85 15.13
N HIS A 49 3.40 11.32 15.36
CA HIS A 49 3.78 10.78 16.67
C HIS A 49 3.79 11.85 17.77
N GLN A 50 4.34 13.03 17.47
CA GLN A 50 4.34 14.18 18.38
C GLN A 50 2.91 14.59 18.74
N LYS A 51 2.03 14.65 17.75
CA LYS A 51 0.61 14.94 17.97
C LYS A 51 -0.03 13.89 18.88
N ALA A 52 0.12 12.60 18.55
CA ALA A 52 -0.46 11.51 19.33
C ALA A 52 0.01 11.52 20.79
N CYS A 53 1.31 11.71 21.05
CA CYS A 53 1.83 11.70 22.41
C CYS A 53 1.59 12.99 23.20
N SER A 54 1.40 14.12 22.51
CA SER A 54 1.02 15.38 23.15
C SER A 54 -0.37 15.32 23.80
N GLU A 55 -1.29 14.47 23.29
CA GLU A 55 -2.60 14.23 23.92
C GLU A 55 -2.47 13.65 25.33
N TYR A 56 -1.34 13.01 25.63
CA TYR A 56 -1.01 12.44 26.94
C TYR A 56 0.01 13.29 27.73
N GLY A 57 0.39 14.47 27.21
CA GLY A 57 1.40 15.34 27.81
C GLY A 57 2.83 14.79 27.74
N ILE A 58 3.12 13.88 26.81
CA ILE A 58 4.42 13.22 26.66
C ILE A 58 5.17 13.82 25.47
N ALA A 59 6.40 14.30 25.73
CA ALA A 59 7.28 14.82 24.69
C ALA A 59 8.06 13.69 24.00
N VAL A 60 8.18 13.79 22.67
CA VAL A 60 8.95 12.86 21.83
C VAL A 60 10.43 13.26 21.80
N ASN A 61 11.34 12.27 21.87
CA ASN A 61 12.76 12.52 21.64
C ASN A 61 13.10 12.43 20.14
N ASN A 62 13.09 13.59 19.47
CA ASN A 62 13.36 13.69 18.03
C ASN A 62 14.74 13.12 17.64
N SER A 63 15.77 13.36 18.45
CA SER A 63 17.13 12.90 18.13
C SER A 63 17.24 11.37 18.12
N GLN A 64 16.63 10.70 19.10
CA GLN A 64 16.59 9.24 19.15
C GLN A 64 15.75 8.67 18.01
N TYR A 65 14.59 9.28 17.74
CA TYR A 65 13.74 8.88 16.62
C TYR A 65 14.47 8.94 15.28
N PHE A 66 15.10 10.09 14.95
CA PHE A 66 15.77 10.23 13.67
C PHE A 66 17.00 9.32 13.53
N ALA A 67 17.75 9.10 14.61
CA ALA A 67 18.85 8.13 14.61
C ALA A 67 18.35 6.70 14.33
N GLY A 68 17.24 6.30 14.95
CA GLY A 68 16.60 5.01 14.67
C GLY A 68 16.08 4.94 13.23
N ARG A 69 15.40 5.99 12.76
CA ARG A 69 14.85 6.06 11.40
C ARG A 69 15.93 5.94 10.34
N GLU A 70 17.06 6.62 10.51
CA GLU A 70 18.20 6.49 9.60
C GLU A 70 18.71 5.04 9.54
N GLN A 71 18.85 4.37 10.68
CA GLN A 71 19.20 2.95 10.70
C GLN A 71 18.16 2.10 9.95
N GLY A 72 16.86 2.31 10.21
CA GLY A 72 15.80 1.58 9.52
C GLY A 72 15.78 1.83 8.02
N ILE A 73 16.05 3.06 7.58
CA ILE A 73 16.15 3.43 6.16
C ILE A 73 17.31 2.69 5.47
N ASN A 74 18.44 2.49 6.14
CA ASN A 74 19.53 1.68 5.60
C ASN A 74 19.13 0.21 5.38
N GLU A 75 18.18 -0.30 6.16
CA GLU A 75 17.61 -1.64 5.96
C GLU A 75 16.54 -1.67 4.87
N TYR A 76 15.72 -0.63 4.76
CA TYR A 76 14.71 -0.46 3.71
C TYR A 76 15.37 -0.29 2.32
N CYS A 77 16.42 0.52 2.23
CA CYS A 77 17.12 0.88 1.00
C CYS A 77 18.12 -0.19 0.55
N ARG A 78 17.65 -1.44 0.51
CA ARG A 78 18.32 -2.56 -0.16
C ARG A 78 17.64 -2.79 -1.50
N ILE A 79 18.41 -3.08 -2.54
CA ILE A 79 17.91 -3.22 -3.91
C ILE A 79 16.79 -4.27 -4.01
N GLU A 80 16.87 -5.31 -3.20
CA GLU A 80 15.92 -6.42 -3.13
C GLU A 80 14.55 -5.94 -2.65
N ASN A 81 14.53 -4.96 -1.74
CA ASN A 81 13.31 -4.39 -1.22
C ASN A 81 12.59 -3.55 -2.28
N ALA A 82 13.29 -2.94 -3.24
CA ALA A 82 12.63 -2.22 -4.34
C ALA A 82 11.64 -3.14 -5.08
N PHE A 83 12.05 -4.38 -5.35
CA PHE A 83 11.17 -5.37 -5.99
C PHE A 83 10.03 -5.82 -5.06
N ASN A 84 10.32 -6.04 -3.77
CA ASN A 84 9.33 -6.52 -2.81
C ASN A 84 8.24 -5.45 -2.58
N GLU A 85 8.63 -4.21 -2.34
CA GLU A 85 7.74 -3.07 -2.12
C GLU A 85 6.87 -2.80 -3.36
N GLY A 86 7.47 -2.84 -4.56
CA GLY A 86 6.72 -2.66 -5.79
C GLY A 86 5.70 -3.78 -6.03
N LEU A 87 6.09 -5.04 -5.84
CA LEU A 87 5.17 -6.18 -5.99
C LEU A 87 4.08 -6.22 -4.93
N ALA A 88 4.35 -5.71 -3.74
CA ALA A 88 3.36 -5.51 -2.68
C ALA A 88 2.39 -4.35 -2.97
N GLY A 89 2.69 -3.50 -3.97
CA GLY A 89 1.87 -2.34 -4.31
C GLY A 89 2.08 -1.16 -3.36
N HIS A 90 3.18 -1.13 -2.61
CA HIS A 90 3.50 0.01 -1.76
C HIS A 90 4.15 1.12 -2.58
N ASP A 91 3.72 2.37 -2.40
CA ASP A 91 4.32 3.50 -3.09
C ASP A 91 5.72 3.82 -2.53
N TYR A 92 6.65 4.10 -3.44
CA TYR A 92 7.99 4.54 -3.08
C TYR A 92 8.02 6.05 -2.83
N ARG A 93 8.48 6.44 -1.64
CA ARG A 93 8.49 7.83 -1.14
C ARG A 93 9.82 8.55 -1.29
N HIS A 94 10.74 8.03 -2.13
CA HIS A 94 12.07 8.61 -2.36
C HIS A 94 12.86 8.87 -1.07
N VAL A 95 12.76 7.94 -0.12
CA VAL A 95 13.40 8.05 1.21
C VAL A 95 14.84 7.54 1.22
N CYS A 96 15.33 7.00 0.10
CA CYS A 96 16.66 6.42 0.08
C CYS A 96 17.76 7.46 -0.16
N PRO A 97 19.00 7.17 0.25
CA PRO A 97 20.12 8.04 -0.05
C PRO A 97 20.30 8.24 -1.56
N PRO A 98 20.80 9.41 -2.02
CA PRO A 98 20.95 9.72 -3.44
C PRO A 98 21.75 8.69 -4.24
N ALA A 99 22.69 8.00 -3.60
CA ALA A 99 23.53 6.98 -4.23
C ALA A 99 22.74 5.75 -4.73
N ILE A 100 21.57 5.45 -4.15
CA ILE A 100 20.75 4.28 -4.48
C ILE A 100 19.33 4.63 -4.94
N ASP A 101 18.81 5.81 -4.60
CA ASP A 101 17.42 6.24 -4.87
C ASP A 101 17.01 6.03 -6.35
N GLY A 102 17.86 6.42 -7.29
CA GLY A 102 17.55 6.27 -8.72
C GLY A 102 17.43 4.82 -9.18
N VAL A 103 18.28 3.92 -8.68
CA VAL A 103 18.19 2.48 -9.01
C VAL A 103 16.99 1.84 -8.29
N PHE A 104 16.79 2.18 -7.01
CA PHE A 104 15.65 1.71 -6.23
C PHE A 104 14.33 2.10 -6.90
N SER A 105 14.16 3.38 -7.26
CA SER A 105 12.97 3.90 -7.93
C SER A 105 12.67 3.16 -9.24
N ARG A 106 13.69 2.92 -10.08
CA ARG A 106 13.51 2.19 -11.34
C ARG A 106 13.05 0.75 -11.15
N TYR A 107 13.66 0.03 -10.20
CA TYR A 107 13.33 -1.37 -9.95
C TYR A 107 11.98 -1.51 -9.26
N HIS A 108 11.69 -0.61 -8.33
CA HIS A 108 10.38 -0.47 -7.71
C HIS A 108 9.29 -0.24 -8.76
N ALA A 109 9.48 0.74 -9.66
CA ALA A 109 8.49 1.07 -10.69
C ALA A 109 8.16 -0.13 -11.60
N ALA A 110 9.16 -0.94 -11.97
CA ALA A 110 8.94 -2.15 -12.76
C ALA A 110 8.15 -3.22 -11.99
N ALA A 111 8.45 -3.40 -10.71
CA ALA A 111 7.71 -4.31 -9.84
C ALA A 111 6.28 -3.83 -9.58
N TYR A 112 6.09 -2.52 -9.39
CA TYR A 112 4.80 -1.87 -9.18
C TYR A 112 3.90 -1.96 -10.41
N ALA A 113 4.45 -1.81 -11.62
CA ALA A 113 3.70 -2.02 -12.86
C ALA A 113 3.12 -3.45 -12.96
N VAL A 114 3.87 -4.47 -12.50
CA VAL A 114 3.36 -5.85 -12.42
C VAL A 114 2.23 -5.96 -11.39
N HIS A 115 2.35 -5.33 -10.23
CA HIS A 115 1.27 -5.30 -9.23
C HIS A 115 -0.01 -4.67 -9.81
N GLN A 116 0.12 -3.52 -10.48
CA GLN A 116 -1.01 -2.83 -11.11
C GLN A 116 -1.69 -3.67 -12.19
N GLY A 117 -0.91 -4.32 -13.06
CA GLY A 117 -1.45 -5.19 -14.10
C GLY A 117 -2.21 -6.39 -13.52
N ARG A 118 -1.73 -6.99 -12.43
CA ARG A 118 -2.42 -8.08 -11.73
C ARG A 118 -3.71 -7.61 -11.09
N ALA A 119 -3.68 -6.49 -10.36
CA ALA A 119 -4.86 -5.94 -9.71
C ALA A 119 -5.96 -5.57 -10.73
N GLU A 120 -5.59 -5.01 -11.87
CA GLU A 120 -6.54 -4.68 -12.95
C GLU A 120 -7.11 -5.95 -13.61
N LEU A 121 -6.28 -6.97 -13.83
CA LEU A 121 -6.75 -8.26 -14.36
C LEU A 121 -7.77 -8.90 -13.42
N ASP A 122 -7.48 -8.96 -12.12
CA ASP A 122 -8.37 -9.51 -11.09
C ASP A 122 -9.70 -8.74 -11.01
N ARG A 123 -9.65 -7.41 -11.18
CA ARG A 123 -10.84 -6.56 -11.22
C ARG A 123 -11.71 -6.89 -12.44
N ILE A 124 -11.12 -6.99 -13.63
CA ILE A 124 -11.84 -7.32 -14.86
C ILE A 124 -12.46 -8.72 -14.78
N ASP A 125 -11.73 -9.70 -14.25
CA ASP A 125 -12.23 -11.07 -14.09
C ASP A 125 -13.40 -11.12 -13.09
N SER A 126 -13.33 -10.35 -12.00
CA SER A 126 -14.44 -10.21 -11.05
C SER A 126 -15.68 -9.55 -11.68
N ASP A 127 -15.48 -8.51 -12.49
CA ASP A 127 -16.55 -7.83 -13.23
C ASP A 127 -17.21 -8.76 -14.26
N LEU A 128 -16.41 -9.53 -15.00
CA LEU A 128 -16.88 -10.55 -15.94
C LEU A 128 -17.74 -11.58 -15.22
N PHE A 129 -17.23 -12.17 -14.13
CA PHE A 129 -17.97 -13.15 -13.34
C PHE A 129 -19.31 -12.61 -12.84
N SER A 130 -19.32 -11.36 -12.33
CA SER A 130 -20.55 -10.69 -11.89
C SER A 130 -21.54 -10.51 -13.04
N LYS A 131 -21.08 -10.01 -14.20
CA LYS A 131 -21.92 -9.75 -15.38
C LYS A 131 -22.49 -11.06 -15.97
N GLU A 132 -21.68 -12.10 -16.06
CA GLU A 132 -22.10 -13.42 -16.50
C GLU A 132 -23.15 -14.02 -15.56
N GLY A 133 -22.94 -13.91 -14.25
CA GLY A 133 -23.92 -14.33 -13.24
C GLY A 133 -25.25 -13.59 -13.36
N ASN A 134 -25.22 -12.29 -13.63
CA ASN A 134 -26.43 -11.47 -13.79
C ASN A 134 -27.29 -11.91 -14.99
N LEU A 135 -26.72 -12.50 -16.05
CA LEU A 135 -27.50 -13.00 -17.19
C LEU A 135 -28.50 -14.11 -16.79
N GLY A 136 -28.29 -14.78 -15.66
CA GLY A 136 -29.22 -15.76 -15.12
C GLY A 136 -30.49 -15.16 -14.48
N ASP A 137 -30.54 -13.86 -14.20
CA ASP A 137 -31.68 -13.24 -13.52
C ASP A 137 -32.92 -13.20 -14.43
N LYS A 138 -34.01 -13.82 -13.96
CA LYS A 138 -35.29 -13.87 -14.66
C LYS A 138 -36.00 -12.51 -14.74
N LYS A 139 -35.62 -11.55 -13.91
CA LYS A 139 -36.21 -10.20 -13.87
C LYS A 139 -35.65 -9.27 -14.95
N LEU A 140 -34.57 -9.63 -15.63
CA LEU A 140 -33.94 -8.79 -16.65
C LEU A 140 -34.78 -8.72 -17.93
N SER A 141 -34.92 -7.50 -18.46
CA SER A 141 -35.47 -7.27 -19.79
C SER A 141 -34.47 -7.69 -20.89
N ASP A 142 -34.96 -7.92 -22.11
CA ASP A 142 -34.09 -8.23 -23.25
C ASP A 142 -33.08 -7.11 -23.54
N LYS A 143 -33.49 -5.86 -23.33
CA LYS A 143 -32.62 -4.69 -23.47
C LYS A 143 -31.47 -4.72 -22.45
N ASP A 144 -31.77 -5.09 -21.20
CA ASP A 144 -30.72 -5.20 -20.16
C ASP A 144 -29.78 -6.38 -20.44
N ARG A 145 -30.31 -7.51 -20.91
CA ARG A 145 -29.48 -8.65 -21.36
C ARG A 145 -28.56 -8.25 -22.52
N ALA A 146 -29.06 -7.47 -23.47
CA ALA A 146 -28.25 -6.99 -24.60
C ALA A 146 -27.10 -6.08 -24.12
N ARG A 147 -27.39 -5.16 -23.20
CA ARG A 147 -26.38 -4.27 -22.58
C ARG A 147 -25.32 -5.06 -21.81
N ILE A 148 -25.73 -6.01 -20.97
CA ILE A 148 -24.78 -6.84 -20.21
C ILE A 148 -23.85 -7.64 -21.15
N ARG A 149 -24.37 -8.19 -22.24
CA ARG A 149 -23.54 -8.89 -23.24
C ARG A 149 -22.56 -7.96 -23.94
N GLU A 150 -22.91 -6.69 -24.15
CA GLU A 150 -22.01 -5.69 -24.68
C GLU A 150 -20.89 -5.37 -23.68
N ASP A 151 -21.23 -5.16 -22.41
CA ASP A 151 -20.27 -4.94 -21.33
C ASP A 151 -19.27 -6.12 -21.24
N ILE A 152 -19.76 -7.36 -21.28
CA ILE A 152 -18.91 -8.56 -21.28
C ILE A 152 -17.91 -8.53 -22.44
N ARG A 153 -18.39 -8.29 -23.67
CA ARG A 153 -17.50 -8.19 -24.84
C ARG A 153 -16.48 -7.06 -24.73
N HIS A 154 -16.81 -5.97 -24.04
CA HIS A 154 -15.86 -4.89 -23.80
C HIS A 154 -14.80 -5.31 -22.77
N LEU A 155 -15.24 -5.90 -21.66
CA LEU A 155 -14.38 -6.41 -20.59
C LEU A 155 -13.43 -7.51 -21.09
N GLU A 156 -13.89 -8.46 -21.90
CA GLU A 156 -13.05 -9.50 -22.50
C GLU A 156 -11.91 -8.90 -23.33
N ARG A 157 -12.20 -7.90 -24.18
CA ARG A 157 -11.16 -7.20 -24.94
C ARG A 157 -10.20 -6.43 -24.03
N SER A 158 -10.70 -5.87 -22.93
CA SER A 158 -9.85 -5.19 -21.94
C SER A 158 -8.93 -6.18 -21.24
N ARG A 159 -9.46 -7.33 -20.82
CA ARG A 159 -8.72 -8.43 -20.18
C ARG A 159 -7.55 -8.89 -21.05
N ASP A 160 -7.80 -9.09 -22.34
CA ASP A 160 -6.76 -9.57 -23.25
C ASP A 160 -5.63 -8.55 -23.41
N ARG A 161 -5.95 -7.25 -23.52
CA ARG A 161 -4.92 -6.18 -23.54
C ARG A 161 -4.10 -6.14 -22.25
N VAL A 162 -4.76 -6.18 -21.09
CA VAL A 162 -4.08 -6.16 -19.79
C VAL A 162 -3.20 -7.38 -19.60
N ARG A 163 -3.59 -8.56 -20.11
CA ARG A 163 -2.75 -9.76 -20.11
C ARG A 163 -1.48 -9.58 -20.94
N ASP A 164 -1.58 -9.01 -22.12
CA ASP A 164 -0.42 -8.74 -22.98
C ASP A 164 0.53 -7.72 -22.33
N ASP A 165 -0.02 -6.65 -21.74
CA ASP A 165 0.75 -5.64 -21.00
C ASP A 165 1.43 -6.24 -19.76
N LEU A 166 0.72 -7.05 -18.98
CA LEU A 166 1.26 -7.72 -17.81
C LEU A 166 2.43 -8.63 -18.18
N TYR A 167 2.31 -9.40 -19.28
CA TYR A 167 3.41 -10.23 -19.78
C TYR A 167 4.66 -9.40 -20.10
N PHE A 168 4.50 -8.22 -20.72
CA PHE A 168 5.61 -7.31 -20.98
C PHE A 168 6.26 -6.81 -19.67
N HIS A 169 5.45 -6.39 -18.69
CA HIS A 169 5.95 -5.92 -17.40
C HIS A 169 6.67 -7.02 -16.61
N GLU A 170 6.16 -8.25 -16.62
CA GLU A 170 6.81 -9.40 -15.97
C GLU A 170 8.17 -9.72 -16.58
N ARG A 171 8.29 -9.64 -17.92
CA ARG A 171 9.59 -9.78 -18.59
C ARG A 171 10.56 -8.68 -18.20
N ARG A 172 10.11 -7.42 -18.16
CA ARG A 172 10.95 -6.29 -17.76
C ARG A 172 11.42 -6.39 -16.31
N LEU A 173 10.55 -6.83 -15.41
CA LEU A 173 10.89 -7.10 -14.00
C LEU A 173 11.96 -8.20 -13.90
N ASN A 174 11.83 -9.28 -14.66
CA ASN A 174 12.81 -10.37 -14.66
C ASN A 174 14.18 -9.92 -15.17
N GLU A 175 14.23 -9.05 -16.18
CA GLU A 175 15.48 -8.44 -16.66
C GLU A 175 16.18 -7.64 -15.55
N PHE A 176 15.45 -6.77 -14.84
CA PHE A 176 16.03 -6.00 -13.74
C PHE A 176 16.47 -6.87 -12.55
N ARG A 177 15.74 -7.96 -12.27
CA ARG A 177 16.17 -8.93 -11.25
C ARG A 177 17.50 -9.56 -11.62
N TYR A 178 17.67 -9.96 -12.88
CA TYR A 178 18.93 -10.50 -13.37
C TYR A 178 20.05 -9.45 -13.32
N GLU A 179 19.79 -8.22 -13.77
CA GLU A 179 20.73 -7.10 -13.68
C GLU A 179 21.20 -6.89 -12.23
N SER A 180 20.28 -6.87 -11.26
CA SER A 180 20.61 -6.69 -9.83
C SER A 180 21.52 -7.77 -9.25
N GLN A 181 21.45 -8.99 -9.79
CA GLN A 181 22.28 -10.11 -9.34
C GLN A 181 23.68 -10.07 -9.96
N SER A 182 23.82 -9.50 -11.16
CA SER A 182 25.10 -9.41 -11.87
C SER A 182 26.09 -8.42 -11.24
N TYR A 183 25.63 -7.53 -10.35
CA TYR A 183 26.48 -6.56 -9.65
C TYR A 183 26.87 -7.00 -8.23
N ARG A 184 26.49 -8.20 -7.81
CA ARG A 184 26.93 -8.83 -6.56
C ARG A 184 28.16 -9.69 -6.80
#